data_AF-A0A0A9W1K9-F1
#
_entry.id   AF-A0A0A9W1K9-F1
#
_cell.length_a   1.000
_cell.length_b   1.000
_cell.length_c   1.000
_cell.angle_alpha   90.00
_cell.angle_beta   90.00
_cell.angle_gamma   90.00
#
_symmetry.space_group_name_H-M   'P 1'
#
loop_
_entity.id
_entity.type
_entity.pdbx_description
1 polymer ?
#
loop_
_entity_poly.entity_id
_entity_poly.type
_entity_poly.pdbx_seq_one_letter_code
_entity_poly.pdbx_strand_id
1 'polypeptide(L)'
;MKNVQWPLVSSNNLLASPSADALSKFQHGLKRLLNIAIPAELDSQIVSSTLVVAFPTPTLPVVLLIQPLRKRFLFHFSGNSKTNRIDKPEWYFTQILTWIRDHESFILNWVQPVYDDMDVGKSALAEFMAGLVELSSEKLQVDIEQAQYDDITFSHVVDEALAYERELRHTYLYPQALPGPVHILSQAQLFVKWLSMEKKYAREKMDMMIKSETAWSTLAGDADEDKVTEVAHSFLALLSTMSDRYSLLPQPGHRLQFVELVLEIIDDLRVSLLQVLHSEHNDPLNSKLPQVLNTVHHIRIAIEQYDASPAILLLNHYRTQFNVLSAEDSGNKSRANPLDEPAEGIFQSSLALLGRLESQLLTELCDNLMMEVKAKSRPYRKDKWYGMSEEDVDHSIVTLSGCGMYQALADQLHLVHGKITEKLFSTFWKMVANNICLFFLDEIVLDNYFNAPGGQVLEKDVNKFLIPLFQHYCEVPGTYFAKLQEVCRILALPTLSHSVKRAALCGSGKELLAALDIPLVHLSGEKLCTVITRRVDVVPSLM
;
A
#
# COMPACT_ATOMS: atom_id res chain seq x y z
N MET A 1 50.81 5.53 -21.90
CA MET A 1 49.64 6.35 -22.29
C MET A 1 49.51 6.44 -23.81
N LYS A 2 50.29 7.28 -24.53
CA LYS A 2 50.15 7.41 -26.02
C LYS A 2 50.37 6.11 -26.80
N ASN A 3 51.40 5.34 -26.47
CA ASN A 3 51.71 4.07 -27.16
C ASN A 3 50.68 2.97 -26.91
N VAL A 4 49.83 3.12 -25.89
CA VAL A 4 48.68 2.24 -25.63
C VAL A 4 47.35 2.87 -26.07
N GLN A 5 47.43 3.93 -26.87
CA GLN A 5 46.29 4.66 -27.44
C GLN A 5 45.30 5.23 -26.42
N TRP A 6 45.75 5.48 -25.18
CA TRP A 6 44.92 6.03 -24.12
C TRP A 6 44.71 7.55 -24.28
N PRO A 7 43.48 8.10 -24.08
CA PRO A 7 42.23 7.40 -23.79
C PRO A 7 41.59 6.75 -25.03
N LEU A 8 40.77 5.72 -24.80
CA LEU A 8 40.01 4.98 -25.80
C LEU A 8 38.77 5.78 -26.22
N VAL A 9 38.96 6.73 -27.12
CA VAL A 9 37.87 7.51 -27.71
C VAL A 9 37.64 7.04 -29.14
N SER A 10 36.42 7.16 -29.67
CA SER A 10 35.95 6.63 -30.95
C SER A 10 36.89 6.85 -32.15
N SER A 11 37.70 7.91 -32.13
CA SER A 11 38.73 8.20 -33.14
C SER A 11 39.95 7.26 -33.11
N ASN A 12 40.22 6.57 -32.00
CA ASN A 12 41.35 5.65 -31.80
C ASN A 12 40.95 4.16 -31.82
N ASN A 13 39.67 3.80 -31.62
CA ASN A 13 39.22 2.40 -31.60
C ASN A 13 39.40 1.65 -32.93
N LEU A 14 39.73 2.35 -34.02
CA LEU A 14 40.02 1.78 -35.34
C LEU A 14 41.52 1.51 -35.57
N LEU A 15 42.40 1.85 -34.62
CA LEU A 15 43.84 1.65 -34.73
C LEU A 15 44.28 0.37 -34.00
N ALA A 16 45.30 -0.28 -34.56
CA ALA A 16 45.82 -1.59 -34.16
C ALA A 16 45.98 -1.74 -32.63
N SER A 17 45.65 -2.92 -32.10
CA SER A 17 45.85 -3.28 -30.70
C SER A 17 47.27 -2.91 -30.24
N PRO A 18 47.45 -2.36 -29.04
CA PRO A 18 48.77 -1.95 -28.57
C PRO A 18 49.73 -3.14 -28.52
N SER A 19 50.99 -2.92 -28.89
CA SER A 19 52.00 -3.98 -28.90
C SER A 19 52.27 -4.51 -27.49
N ALA A 20 52.66 -5.78 -27.37
CA ALA A 20 53.00 -6.39 -26.08
C ALA A 20 54.12 -5.61 -25.33
N ASP A 21 55.09 -5.08 -26.06
CA ASP A 21 56.15 -4.22 -25.49
C ASP A 21 55.59 -2.90 -24.93
N ALA A 22 54.65 -2.25 -25.65
CA ALA A 22 54.01 -1.03 -25.18
C ALA A 22 53.17 -1.27 -23.91
N LEU A 23 52.46 -2.40 -23.85
CA LEU A 23 51.67 -2.81 -22.69
C LEU A 23 52.55 -3.15 -21.49
N SER A 24 53.63 -3.90 -21.69
CA SER A 24 54.58 -4.23 -20.63
C SER A 24 55.24 -2.96 -20.05
N LYS A 25 55.67 -2.02 -20.91
CA LYS A 25 56.19 -0.71 -20.48
C LYS A 25 55.15 0.11 -19.73
N PHE A 26 53.89 0.06 -20.17
CA PHE A 26 52.79 0.73 -19.49
C PHE A 26 52.58 0.17 -18.08
N GLN A 27 52.47 -1.15 -17.93
CA GLN A 27 52.29 -1.81 -16.63
C GLN A 27 53.48 -1.56 -15.68
N HIS A 28 54.72 -1.60 -16.19
CA HIS A 28 55.90 -1.21 -15.39
C HIS A 28 55.83 0.25 -14.91
N GLY A 29 55.30 1.15 -15.75
CA GLY A 29 55.04 2.53 -15.37
C GLY A 29 54.03 2.63 -14.23
N LEU A 30 52.92 1.89 -14.33
CA LEU A 30 51.90 1.84 -13.27
C LEU A 30 52.48 1.34 -11.93
N LYS A 31 53.26 0.25 -11.95
CA LYS A 31 53.95 -0.27 -10.75
C LYS A 31 54.82 0.79 -10.09
N ARG A 32 55.60 1.52 -10.88
CA ARG A 32 56.45 2.61 -10.36
C ARG A 32 55.60 3.71 -9.74
N LEU A 33 54.51 4.11 -10.39
CA LEU A 33 53.60 5.14 -9.88
C LEU A 33 52.90 4.72 -8.59
N LEU A 34 52.53 3.45 -8.44
CA LEU A 34 51.95 2.91 -7.20
C LEU A 34 52.95 2.91 -6.03
N ASN A 35 54.24 2.70 -6.31
CA ASN A 35 55.30 2.78 -5.31
C ASN A 35 55.68 4.22 -4.92
N ILE A 36 55.20 5.23 -5.65
CA ILE A 36 55.37 6.62 -5.23
C ILE A 36 54.39 6.88 -4.09
N ALA A 37 54.87 6.73 -2.86
CA ALA A 37 54.15 7.19 -1.69
C ALA A 37 54.00 8.72 -1.80
N ILE A 38 52.75 9.20 -1.88
CA ILE A 38 52.46 10.61 -1.69
C ILE A 38 52.56 10.86 -0.19
N PRO A 39 53.48 11.72 0.30
CA PRO A 39 53.56 12.05 1.72
C PRO A 39 52.21 12.59 2.20
N ALA A 40 51.75 12.15 3.38
CA ALA A 40 50.46 12.56 3.94
C ALA A 40 50.32 14.10 4.07
N GLU A 41 51.44 14.83 4.18
CA GLU A 41 51.44 16.30 4.21
C GLU A 41 51.10 16.94 2.83
N LEU A 42 51.35 16.25 1.71
CA LEU A 42 51.01 16.67 0.34
C LEU A 42 49.62 16.20 -0.12
N ASP A 43 48.98 15.30 0.64
CA ASP A 43 47.59 14.87 0.41
C ASP A 43 46.59 16.00 0.77
N SER A 44 47.06 16.99 1.53
CA SER A 44 46.34 18.24 1.73
C SER A 44 46.53 19.19 0.53
N GLN A 45 45.53 19.20 -0.36
CA GLN A 45 45.26 20.26 -1.35
C GLN A 45 46.23 20.40 -2.54
N ILE A 46 45.95 19.69 -3.65
CA ILE A 46 46.36 20.16 -5.00
C ILE A 46 45.16 20.34 -5.95
N VAL A 47 43.95 19.94 -5.58
CA VAL A 47 42.72 20.41 -6.24
C VAL A 47 41.71 20.74 -5.14
N SER A 48 41.39 22.01 -4.99
CA SER A 48 40.27 22.44 -4.16
C SER A 48 39.00 21.96 -4.88
N SER A 49 38.59 20.70 -4.67
CA SER A 49 37.27 20.27 -5.09
C SER A 49 36.27 21.21 -4.40
N THR A 50 35.44 21.87 -5.18
CA THR A 50 34.34 22.71 -4.66
C THR A 50 33.18 21.85 -4.17
N LEU A 51 33.30 20.52 -4.28
CA LEU A 51 32.28 19.59 -3.84
C LEU A 51 32.08 19.66 -2.34
N VAL A 52 30.82 19.74 -1.95
CA VAL A 52 30.42 19.54 -0.55
C VAL A 52 30.60 18.07 -0.14
N VAL A 53 30.66 17.16 -1.12
CA VAL A 53 30.75 15.71 -0.93
C VAL A 53 32.17 15.22 -1.23
N ALA A 54 32.78 14.50 -0.28
CA ALA A 54 34.15 14.01 -0.41
C ALA A 54 34.19 12.69 -1.21
N PHE A 55 34.91 12.70 -2.34
CA PHE A 55 35.29 11.49 -3.07
C PHE A 55 36.60 10.92 -2.51
N PRO A 56 36.80 9.59 -2.50
CA PRO A 56 38.07 9.01 -2.08
C PRO A 56 39.22 9.44 -3.01
N THR A 57 40.37 9.76 -2.44
CA THR A 57 41.57 10.09 -3.23
C THR A 57 41.99 8.89 -4.09
N PRO A 58 41.95 9.02 -5.43
CA PRO A 58 42.39 7.95 -6.31
C PRO A 58 43.91 7.83 -6.28
N THR A 59 44.42 6.63 -6.54
CA THR A 59 45.86 6.43 -6.69
C THR A 59 46.42 7.22 -7.88
N LEU A 60 47.72 7.55 -7.83
CA LEU A 60 48.39 8.33 -8.87
C LEU A 60 48.23 7.77 -10.31
N PRO A 61 48.29 6.44 -10.55
CA PRO A 61 47.96 5.87 -11.85
C PRO A 61 46.58 6.30 -12.37
N VAL A 62 45.55 6.22 -11.53
CA VAL A 62 44.17 6.57 -11.92
C VAL A 62 44.03 8.07 -12.15
N VAL A 63 44.65 8.91 -11.31
CA VAL A 63 44.70 10.37 -11.54
C VAL A 63 45.21 10.70 -12.95
N LEU A 64 46.30 10.06 -13.36
CA LEU A 64 46.90 10.26 -14.69
C LEU A 64 46.02 9.70 -15.81
N LEU A 65 45.36 8.56 -15.59
CA LEU A 65 44.43 7.97 -16.56
C LEU A 65 43.21 8.87 -16.80
N ILE A 66 42.68 9.52 -15.76
CA ILE A 66 41.51 10.41 -15.84
C ILE A 66 41.86 11.77 -16.45
N GLN A 67 43.08 12.28 -16.23
CA GLN A 67 43.50 13.61 -16.68
C GLN A 67 43.13 13.97 -18.15
N PRO A 68 43.36 13.12 -19.18
CA PRO A 68 42.95 13.45 -20.54
C PRO A 68 41.43 13.49 -20.73
N LEU A 69 40.67 12.66 -20.00
CA LEU A 69 39.19 12.67 -20.03
C LEU A 69 38.64 13.92 -19.32
N ARG A 70 39.21 14.30 -18.17
CA ARG A 70 38.88 15.57 -17.47
C ARG A 70 39.08 16.79 -18.36
N LYS A 71 40.20 16.87 -19.10
CA LYS A 71 40.43 17.96 -20.06
C LYS A 71 39.35 18.02 -21.15
N ARG A 72 38.94 16.86 -21.67
CA ARG A 72 37.88 16.76 -22.68
C ARG A 72 36.52 17.14 -22.09
N PHE A 73 36.23 16.73 -20.87
CA PHE A 73 35.01 17.09 -20.14
C PHE A 73 34.88 18.60 -19.99
N LEU A 74 35.90 19.26 -19.44
CA LEU A 74 35.92 20.71 -19.25
C LEU A 74 35.82 21.50 -20.57
N PHE A 75 36.41 20.99 -21.65
CA PHE A 75 36.28 21.61 -22.97
C PHE A 75 34.83 21.62 -23.47
N HIS A 76 34.07 20.55 -23.23
CA HIS A 76 32.69 20.43 -23.71
C HIS A 76 31.66 21.02 -22.75
N PHE A 77 31.83 20.85 -21.44
CA PHE A 77 30.81 21.13 -20.42
C PHE A 77 31.19 22.29 -19.50
N SER A 78 32.10 23.17 -19.93
CA SER A 78 32.44 24.39 -19.21
C SER A 78 32.64 25.56 -20.17
N GLY A 79 32.72 26.78 -19.63
CA GLY A 79 32.90 28.00 -20.41
C GLY A 79 31.79 28.23 -21.45
N ASN A 80 32.17 28.77 -22.61
CA ASN A 80 31.24 29.18 -23.67
C ASN A 80 30.92 28.07 -24.69
N SER A 81 31.15 26.79 -24.34
CA SER A 81 30.85 25.68 -25.24
C SER A 81 29.35 25.56 -25.51
N LYS A 82 28.95 25.25 -26.74
CA LYS A 82 27.55 25.00 -27.10
C LYS A 82 26.95 23.78 -26.38
N THR A 83 27.81 22.87 -25.93
CA THR A 83 27.41 21.68 -25.16
C THR A 83 27.33 21.93 -23.66
N ASN A 84 27.70 23.13 -23.18
CA ASN A 84 27.54 23.53 -21.79
C ASN A 84 26.13 24.10 -21.58
N ARG A 85 25.16 23.23 -21.30
CA ARG A 85 23.73 23.58 -21.15
C ARG A 85 23.15 23.01 -19.86
N ILE A 86 22.64 23.90 -19.01
CA ILE A 86 22.03 23.56 -17.72
C ILE A 86 20.73 22.77 -17.90
N ASP A 87 20.00 23.05 -18.99
CA ASP A 87 18.76 22.36 -19.34
C ASP A 87 18.98 21.02 -20.07
N LYS A 88 20.26 20.63 -20.26
CA LYS A 88 20.65 19.37 -20.91
C LYS A 88 21.66 18.57 -20.07
N PRO A 89 21.34 18.26 -18.79
CA PRO A 89 22.24 17.50 -17.92
C PRO A 89 22.51 16.09 -18.45
N GLU A 90 21.58 15.50 -19.21
CA GLU A 90 21.70 14.18 -19.82
C GLU A 90 22.97 14.04 -20.70
N TRP A 91 23.47 15.15 -21.27
CA TRP A 91 24.63 15.13 -22.16
C TRP A 91 25.92 14.76 -21.43
N TYR A 92 26.20 15.39 -20.29
CA TYR A 92 27.42 15.10 -19.55
C TYR A 92 27.31 13.78 -18.79
N PHE A 93 26.11 13.40 -18.30
CA PHE A 93 25.89 12.09 -17.70
C PHE A 93 26.12 10.95 -18.69
N THR A 94 25.52 11.03 -19.88
CA THR A 94 25.71 10.03 -20.95
C THR A 94 27.18 9.93 -21.37
N GLN A 95 27.90 11.07 -21.38
CA GLN A 95 29.31 11.08 -21.73
C GLN A 95 30.17 10.34 -20.70
N ILE A 96 29.88 10.47 -19.40
CA ILE A 96 30.57 9.71 -18.35
C ILE A 96 30.28 8.21 -18.48
N LEU A 97 29.01 7.81 -18.62
CA LEU A 97 28.63 6.40 -18.81
C LEU A 97 29.32 5.79 -20.03
N THR A 98 29.36 6.53 -21.13
CA THR A 98 30.09 6.13 -22.35
C THR A 98 31.57 5.90 -22.07
N TRP A 99 32.23 6.79 -21.33
CA TRP A 99 33.64 6.60 -20.99
C TRP A 99 33.89 5.43 -20.05
N ILE A 100 33.00 5.18 -19.08
CA ILE A 100 33.08 4.00 -18.23
C ILE A 100 33.03 2.74 -19.11
N ARG A 101 31.98 2.61 -19.94
CA ARG A 101 31.80 1.48 -20.86
C ARG A 101 33.02 1.25 -21.77
N ASP A 102 33.49 2.32 -22.42
CA ASP A 102 34.53 2.21 -23.45
C ASP A 102 35.92 1.89 -22.87
N HIS A 103 36.15 2.13 -21.56
CA HIS A 103 37.45 1.92 -20.91
C HIS A 103 37.47 0.74 -19.92
N GLU A 104 36.31 0.22 -19.50
CA GLU A 104 36.18 -0.86 -18.51
C GLU A 104 37.08 -2.05 -18.84
N SER A 105 36.96 -2.58 -20.07
CA SER A 105 37.72 -3.74 -20.51
C SER A 105 39.24 -3.50 -20.47
N PHE A 106 39.70 -2.29 -20.77
CA PHE A 106 41.12 -1.98 -20.71
C PHE A 106 41.62 -1.92 -19.28
N ILE A 107 40.86 -1.28 -18.38
CA ILE A 107 41.22 -1.19 -16.97
C ILE A 107 41.28 -2.59 -16.34
N LEU A 108 40.26 -3.43 -16.57
CA LEU A 108 40.21 -4.79 -16.03
C LEU A 108 41.33 -5.69 -16.56
N ASN A 109 41.68 -5.58 -17.85
CA ASN A 109 42.68 -6.47 -18.45
C ASN A 109 44.13 -6.01 -18.23
N TRP A 110 44.38 -4.71 -18.09
CA TRP A 110 45.75 -4.17 -18.12
C TRP A 110 46.15 -3.37 -16.89
N VAL A 111 45.20 -2.81 -16.14
CA VAL A 111 45.48 -1.99 -14.96
C VAL A 111 45.21 -2.77 -13.67
N GLN A 112 44.06 -3.43 -13.55
CA GLN A 112 43.70 -4.22 -12.37
C GLN A 112 44.74 -5.32 -12.04
N PRO A 113 45.31 -6.08 -13.00
CA PRO A 113 46.33 -7.08 -12.67
C PRO A 113 47.60 -6.49 -12.04
N VAL A 114 47.88 -5.20 -12.31
CA VAL A 114 49.00 -4.50 -11.66
C VAL A 114 48.67 -4.19 -10.21
N TYR A 115 47.41 -3.87 -9.89
CA TYR A 115 46.97 -3.65 -8.50
C TYR A 115 47.03 -4.94 -7.71
N ASP A 116 46.58 -6.03 -8.32
CA ASP A 116 46.56 -7.35 -7.70
C ASP A 116 48.00 -7.85 -7.44
N ASP A 117 48.91 -7.67 -8.41
CA ASP A 117 50.34 -8.01 -8.26
C ASP A 117 51.06 -7.15 -7.21
N MET A 118 50.60 -5.92 -6.99
CA MET A 118 51.17 -4.99 -6.00
C MET A 118 50.42 -5.02 -4.66
N ASP A 119 49.42 -5.89 -4.49
CA ASP A 119 48.58 -6.02 -3.29
C ASP A 119 48.01 -4.67 -2.79
N VAL A 120 47.51 -3.85 -3.72
CA VAL A 120 47.01 -2.49 -3.41
C VAL A 120 45.73 -2.53 -2.57
N GLY A 121 45.00 -3.65 -2.57
CA GLY A 121 43.75 -3.82 -1.82
C GLY A 121 42.58 -2.96 -2.32
N LYS A 122 42.67 -2.42 -3.54
CA LYS A 122 41.66 -1.55 -4.16
C LYS A 122 41.28 -2.04 -5.56
N SER A 123 40.07 -1.66 -6.01
CA SER A 123 39.66 -1.84 -7.40
C SER A 123 40.06 -0.62 -8.23
N ALA A 124 40.93 -0.84 -9.22
CA ALA A 124 41.34 0.19 -10.18
C ALA A 124 40.14 0.68 -11.00
N LEU A 125 39.20 -0.21 -11.33
CA LEU A 125 37.97 0.14 -12.03
C LEU A 125 37.07 1.03 -11.16
N ALA A 126 36.89 0.71 -9.88
CA ALA A 126 36.12 1.54 -8.97
C ALA A 126 36.73 2.94 -8.80
N GLU A 127 38.05 3.04 -8.62
CA GLU A 127 38.74 4.35 -8.55
C GLU A 127 38.58 5.13 -9.85
N PHE A 128 38.71 4.47 -11.00
CA PHE A 128 38.54 5.08 -12.31
C PHE A 128 37.12 5.62 -12.52
N MET A 129 36.10 4.82 -12.21
CA MET A 129 34.71 5.25 -12.25
C MET A 129 34.47 6.43 -11.29
N ALA A 130 34.99 6.35 -10.06
CA ALA A 130 34.79 7.40 -9.06
C ALA A 130 35.31 8.76 -9.51
N GLY A 131 36.51 8.82 -10.09
CA GLY A 131 37.02 10.10 -10.58
C GLY A 131 36.36 10.59 -11.89
N LEU A 132 35.63 9.74 -12.62
CA LEU A 132 34.75 10.18 -13.71
C LEU A 132 33.39 10.70 -13.19
N VAL A 133 32.81 10.03 -12.19
CA VAL A 133 31.58 10.46 -11.50
C VAL A 133 31.81 11.76 -10.73
N GLU A 134 33.01 11.99 -10.21
CA GLU A 134 33.41 13.26 -9.61
C GLU A 134 33.23 14.43 -10.60
N LEU A 135 33.60 14.26 -11.88
CA LEU A 135 33.45 15.31 -12.90
C LEU A 135 31.98 15.70 -13.14
N SER A 136 31.10 14.71 -13.26
CA SER A 136 29.67 14.98 -13.43
C SER A 136 29.03 15.53 -12.16
N SER A 137 29.52 15.15 -10.99
CA SER A 137 29.06 15.68 -9.70
C SER A 137 29.47 17.13 -9.48
N GLU A 138 30.71 17.50 -9.83
CA GLU A 138 31.21 18.88 -9.81
C GLU A 138 30.37 19.75 -10.75
N LYS A 139 30.09 19.23 -11.95
CA LYS A 139 29.26 19.92 -12.93
C LYS A 139 27.83 20.09 -12.45
N LEU A 140 27.22 19.04 -11.91
CA LEU A 140 25.86 19.09 -11.36
C LEU A 140 25.76 20.11 -10.23
N GLN A 141 26.75 20.20 -9.34
CA GLN A 141 26.72 21.18 -8.25
C GLN A 141 26.71 22.62 -8.79
N VAL A 142 27.49 22.92 -9.83
CA VAL A 142 27.47 24.24 -10.46
C VAL A 142 26.15 24.52 -11.18
N ASP A 143 25.62 23.54 -11.90
CA ASP A 143 24.40 23.73 -12.69
C ASP A 143 23.16 23.85 -11.80
N ILE A 144 23.10 23.09 -10.70
CA ILE A 144 21.94 23.09 -9.81
C ILE A 144 21.80 24.38 -9.00
N GLU A 145 22.92 25.08 -8.74
CA GLU A 145 22.91 26.40 -8.13
C GLU A 145 22.06 27.41 -8.92
N GLN A 146 22.00 27.27 -10.25
CA GLN A 146 21.16 28.09 -11.12
C GLN A 146 19.82 27.43 -11.43
N ALA A 147 19.80 26.12 -11.68
CA ALA A 147 18.58 25.38 -12.03
C ALA A 147 17.54 25.43 -10.90
N GLN A 148 17.93 25.55 -9.64
CA GLN A 148 17.01 25.62 -8.49
C GLN A 148 16.03 26.80 -8.52
N TYR A 149 16.23 27.81 -9.38
CA TYR A 149 15.31 28.95 -9.50
C TYR A 149 14.20 28.74 -10.55
N ASP A 150 14.31 27.71 -11.38
CA ASP A 150 13.27 27.32 -12.34
C ASP A 150 12.78 25.90 -12.06
N ASP A 151 11.51 25.76 -11.67
CA ASP A 151 10.95 24.47 -11.26
C ASP A 151 10.99 23.42 -12.38
N ILE A 152 10.82 23.81 -13.64
CA ILE A 152 10.85 22.88 -14.78
C ILE A 152 12.27 22.34 -14.96
N THR A 153 13.26 23.24 -15.03
CA THR A 153 14.67 22.85 -15.17
C THR A 153 15.14 22.04 -13.96
N PHE A 154 14.78 22.44 -12.74
CA PHE A 154 15.14 21.70 -11.54
C PHE A 154 14.58 20.27 -11.56
N SER A 155 13.28 20.10 -11.89
CA SER A 155 12.66 18.78 -11.98
C SER A 155 13.38 17.92 -13.01
N HIS A 156 13.65 18.46 -14.20
CA HIS A 156 14.38 17.74 -15.26
C HIS A 156 15.78 17.32 -14.81
N VAL A 157 16.52 18.21 -14.13
CA VAL A 157 17.85 17.89 -13.57
C VAL A 157 17.78 16.77 -12.54
N VAL A 158 16.79 16.79 -11.64
CA VAL A 158 16.59 15.71 -10.66
C VAL A 158 16.29 14.38 -11.36
N ASP A 159 15.41 14.39 -12.36
CA ASP A 159 15.01 13.18 -13.09
C ASP A 159 16.20 12.55 -13.83
N GLU A 160 16.98 13.35 -14.55
CA GLU A 160 18.18 12.88 -15.26
C GLU A 160 19.28 12.42 -14.29
N ALA A 161 19.44 13.09 -13.16
CA ALA A 161 20.41 12.68 -12.13
C ALA A 161 20.01 11.34 -11.47
N LEU A 162 18.73 11.10 -11.21
CA LEU A 162 18.23 9.83 -10.68
C LEU A 162 18.32 8.70 -11.71
N ALA A 163 18.03 8.99 -12.99
CA ALA A 163 18.22 8.04 -14.08
C ALA A 163 19.71 7.65 -14.22
N TYR A 164 20.61 8.64 -14.19
CA TYR A 164 22.05 8.43 -14.20
C TYR A 164 22.53 7.62 -13.00
N GLU A 165 22.08 7.93 -11.77
CA GLU A 165 22.40 7.15 -10.58
C GLU A 165 21.98 5.68 -10.73
N ARG A 166 20.75 5.44 -11.22
CA ARG A 166 20.24 4.09 -11.43
C ARG A 166 21.09 3.32 -12.44
N GLU A 167 21.38 3.89 -13.60
CA GLU A 167 22.20 3.23 -14.60
C GLU A 167 23.63 2.96 -14.08
N LEU A 168 24.23 3.94 -13.41
CA LEU A 168 25.56 3.83 -12.82
C LEU A 168 25.65 2.66 -11.82
N ARG A 169 24.66 2.49 -10.93
CA ARG A 169 24.65 1.45 -9.90
C ARG A 169 24.23 0.08 -10.43
N HIS A 170 23.20 0.02 -11.28
CA HIS A 170 22.60 -1.24 -11.73
C HIS A 170 23.29 -1.83 -12.96
N THR A 171 23.75 -0.99 -13.89
CA THR A 171 24.35 -1.43 -15.15
C THR A 171 25.87 -1.49 -15.04
N TYR A 172 26.50 -0.45 -14.50
CA TYR A 172 27.96 -0.35 -14.39
C TYR A 172 28.52 -0.82 -13.04
N LEU A 173 27.64 -1.31 -12.15
CA LEU A 173 28.00 -1.86 -10.84
C LEU A 173 28.88 -0.92 -9.99
N TYR A 174 28.65 0.40 -10.12
CA TYR A 174 29.37 1.38 -9.33
C TYR A 174 29.13 1.13 -7.82
N PRO A 175 30.19 1.07 -6.99
CA PRO A 175 30.05 0.69 -5.59
C PRO A 175 29.10 1.57 -4.80
N GLN A 176 28.23 0.94 -4.00
CA GLN A 176 27.19 1.66 -3.25
C GLN A 176 27.73 2.65 -2.23
N ALA A 177 28.92 2.37 -1.68
CA ALA A 177 29.61 3.18 -0.68
C ALA A 177 30.24 4.46 -1.25
N LEU A 178 30.36 4.58 -2.57
CA LEU A 178 30.98 5.75 -3.18
C LEU A 178 29.95 6.86 -3.45
N PRO A 179 30.37 8.13 -3.48
CA PRO A 179 29.45 9.23 -3.76
C PRO A 179 28.96 9.24 -5.22
N GLY A 180 27.81 9.86 -5.42
CA GLY A 180 27.15 9.97 -6.73
C GLY A 180 26.31 11.25 -6.83
N PRO A 181 25.67 11.51 -7.97
CA PRO A 181 24.83 12.70 -8.20
C PRO A 181 23.76 12.90 -7.13
N VAL A 182 23.20 11.82 -6.57
CA VAL A 182 22.15 11.92 -5.54
C VAL A 182 22.66 12.55 -4.24
N HIS A 183 23.96 12.45 -3.94
CA HIS A 183 24.54 13.11 -2.78
C HIS A 183 24.49 14.64 -2.91
N ILE A 184 24.61 15.16 -4.14
CA ILE A 184 24.46 16.59 -4.44
C ILE A 184 23.01 17.03 -4.25
N LEU A 185 22.06 16.25 -4.77
CA LEU A 185 20.62 16.54 -4.61
C LEU A 185 20.17 16.48 -3.14
N SER A 186 20.87 15.71 -2.31
CA SER A 186 20.56 15.54 -0.89
C SER A 186 21.09 16.64 0.03
N GLN A 187 21.72 17.68 -0.52
CA GLN A 187 22.11 18.85 0.26
C GLN A 187 20.88 19.58 0.80
N ALA A 188 20.94 20.07 2.04
CA ALA A 188 19.77 20.48 2.82
C ALA A 188 18.76 21.40 2.08
N GLN A 189 19.23 22.49 1.45
CA GLN A 189 18.33 23.42 0.76
C GLN A 189 17.70 22.81 -0.51
N LEU A 190 18.49 22.06 -1.28
CA LEU A 190 18.05 21.39 -2.49
C LEU A 190 17.07 20.27 -2.17
N PHE A 191 17.33 19.51 -1.10
CA PHE A 191 16.48 18.42 -0.64
C PHE A 191 15.11 18.92 -0.17
N VAL A 192 15.08 20.02 0.59
CA VAL A 192 13.82 20.66 1.01
C VAL A 192 13.02 21.15 -0.21
N LYS A 193 13.69 21.80 -1.19
CA LYS A 193 13.02 22.19 -2.44
C LYS A 193 12.48 20.98 -3.17
N TRP A 194 13.26 19.91 -3.30
CA TRP A 194 12.85 18.69 -3.97
C TRP A 194 11.61 18.07 -3.30
N LEU A 195 11.61 17.86 -1.98
CA LEU A 195 10.44 17.39 -1.23
C LEU A 195 9.21 18.28 -1.45
N SER A 196 9.39 19.60 -1.45
CA SER A 196 8.27 20.53 -1.68
C SER A 196 7.67 20.40 -3.08
N MET A 197 8.50 20.13 -4.10
CA MET A 197 8.06 19.93 -5.47
C MET A 197 7.36 18.58 -5.64
N GLU A 198 7.88 17.52 -5.03
CA GLU A 198 7.25 16.20 -5.01
C GLU A 198 5.85 16.26 -4.38
N LYS A 199 5.73 16.97 -3.26
CA LYS A 199 4.44 17.23 -2.61
C LYS A 199 3.46 17.98 -3.50
N LYS A 200 3.93 19.06 -4.14
CA LYS A 200 3.11 19.86 -5.07
C LYS A 200 2.63 19.01 -6.24
N TYR A 201 3.54 18.27 -6.87
CA TYR A 201 3.22 17.38 -7.99
C TYR A 201 2.21 16.30 -7.58
N ALA A 202 2.39 15.66 -6.42
CA ALA A 202 1.48 14.65 -5.92
C ALA A 202 0.06 15.19 -5.69
N ARG A 203 -0.06 16.40 -5.13
CA ARG A 203 -1.36 17.07 -4.93
C ARG A 203 -2.04 17.42 -6.24
N GLU A 204 -1.30 17.98 -7.19
CA GLU A 204 -1.83 18.30 -8.52
C GLU A 204 -2.30 17.03 -9.25
N LYS A 205 -1.52 15.94 -9.16
CA LYS A 205 -1.92 14.63 -9.72
C LYS A 205 -3.15 14.04 -9.04
N MET A 206 -3.24 14.15 -7.71
CA MET A 206 -4.40 13.70 -6.94
C MET A 206 -5.67 14.49 -7.31
N ASP A 207 -5.56 15.80 -7.47
CA ASP A 207 -6.66 16.65 -7.92
C ASP A 207 -7.13 16.26 -9.33
N MET A 208 -6.18 16.01 -10.24
CA MET A 208 -6.48 15.58 -11.61
C MET A 208 -7.17 14.22 -11.64
N MET A 209 -6.69 13.23 -10.87
CA MET A 209 -7.25 11.88 -10.90
C MET A 209 -8.67 11.83 -10.31
N ILE A 210 -8.96 12.59 -9.26
CA ILE A 210 -10.31 12.64 -8.66
C ILE A 210 -11.31 13.37 -9.56
N LYS A 211 -10.88 14.40 -10.28
CA LYS A 211 -11.71 15.19 -11.21
C LYS A 211 -11.87 14.53 -12.58
N SER A 212 -11.16 13.45 -12.85
CA SER A 212 -11.26 12.71 -14.12
C SER A 212 -12.69 12.18 -14.32
N GLU A 213 -13.17 12.21 -15.56
CA GLU A 213 -14.49 11.65 -15.92
C GLU A 213 -14.55 10.14 -15.63
N THR A 214 -13.41 9.46 -15.77
CA THR A 214 -13.26 8.01 -15.59
C THR A 214 -12.74 7.63 -14.20
N ALA A 215 -12.57 8.60 -13.29
CA ALA A 215 -12.00 8.42 -11.94
C ALA A 215 -12.55 7.18 -11.19
N TRP A 216 -13.87 7.02 -11.24
CA TRP A 216 -14.60 5.99 -10.49
C TRP A 216 -14.96 4.77 -11.33
N SER A 217 -14.49 4.70 -12.58
CA SER A 217 -14.67 3.52 -13.43
C SER A 217 -13.67 2.43 -13.06
N THR A 218 -14.06 1.17 -13.27
CA THR A 218 -13.17 0.01 -13.09
C THR A 218 -12.29 -0.18 -14.32
N LEU A 219 -11.02 -0.53 -14.11
CA LEU A 219 -10.04 -0.63 -15.19
C LEU A 219 -10.39 -1.69 -16.25
N ALA A 220 -10.94 -2.83 -15.82
CA ALA A 220 -11.37 -3.91 -16.72
C ALA A 220 -12.89 -3.94 -16.95
N GLY A 221 -13.61 -2.85 -16.63
CA GLY A 221 -15.06 -2.78 -16.76
C GLY A 221 -15.77 -3.76 -15.81
N ASP A 222 -16.92 -4.29 -16.23
CA ASP A 222 -17.75 -5.16 -15.38
C ASP A 222 -17.12 -6.54 -15.10
N ALA A 223 -16.17 -6.96 -15.92
CA ALA A 223 -15.44 -8.23 -15.78
C ALA A 223 -14.34 -8.20 -14.70
N ASP A 224 -14.07 -7.04 -14.11
CA ASP A 224 -13.12 -6.90 -13.02
C ASP A 224 -13.71 -7.45 -11.72
N GLU A 225 -13.30 -8.66 -11.31
CA GLU A 225 -13.68 -9.24 -10.00
C GLU A 225 -13.13 -8.42 -8.84
N ASP A 226 -11.97 -7.79 -9.04
CA ASP A 226 -11.33 -6.94 -8.05
C ASP A 226 -11.93 -5.53 -8.05
N LYS A 227 -12.70 -5.11 -9.06
CA LYS A 227 -13.32 -3.78 -9.16
C LYS A 227 -12.33 -2.64 -8.86
N VAL A 228 -11.12 -2.71 -9.40
CA VAL A 228 -10.07 -1.70 -9.19
C VAL A 228 -10.42 -0.43 -9.94
N THR A 229 -10.65 0.66 -9.21
CA THR A 229 -10.94 1.97 -9.79
C THR A 229 -9.70 2.63 -10.41
N GLU A 230 -9.89 3.49 -11.40
CA GLU A 230 -8.81 4.33 -11.96
C GLU A 230 -8.12 5.20 -10.91
N VAL A 231 -8.86 5.76 -9.95
CA VAL A 231 -8.29 6.52 -8.81
C VAL A 231 -7.33 5.66 -8.00
N ALA A 232 -7.74 4.47 -7.57
CA ALA A 232 -6.87 3.56 -6.82
C ALA A 232 -5.59 3.23 -7.59
N HIS A 233 -5.72 2.88 -8.87
CA HIS A 233 -4.57 2.54 -9.71
C HIS A 233 -3.61 3.70 -9.90
N SER A 234 -4.13 4.87 -10.27
CA SER A 234 -3.34 6.08 -10.50
C SER A 234 -2.63 6.54 -9.23
N PHE A 235 -3.31 6.44 -8.09
CA PHE A 235 -2.72 6.78 -6.80
C PHE A 235 -1.60 5.83 -6.40
N LEU A 236 -1.80 4.52 -6.56
CA LEU A 236 -0.75 3.54 -6.26
C LEU A 236 0.45 3.68 -7.20
N ALA A 237 0.23 4.02 -8.48
CA ALA A 237 1.30 4.33 -9.42
C ALA A 237 2.09 5.58 -8.99
N LEU A 238 1.41 6.62 -8.48
CA LEU A 238 2.06 7.80 -7.90
C LEU A 238 2.94 7.42 -6.70
N LEU A 239 2.42 6.62 -5.75
CA LEU A 239 3.20 6.17 -4.59
C LEU A 239 4.39 5.29 -4.98
N SER A 240 4.22 4.42 -5.98
CA SER A 240 5.32 3.59 -6.53
C SER A 240 6.41 4.47 -7.14
N THR A 241 6.02 5.48 -7.93
CA THR A 241 6.97 6.41 -8.54
C THR A 241 7.77 7.16 -7.48
N MET A 242 7.13 7.61 -6.40
CA MET A 242 7.82 8.25 -5.27
C MET A 242 8.76 7.27 -4.57
N SER A 243 8.31 6.04 -4.34
CA SER A 243 9.09 4.96 -3.72
C SER A 243 10.37 4.66 -4.49
N ASP A 244 10.26 4.54 -5.81
CA ASP A 244 11.41 4.29 -6.69
C ASP A 244 12.44 5.41 -6.61
N ARG A 245 11.99 6.66 -6.49
CA ARG A 245 12.86 7.84 -6.41
C ARG A 245 13.62 7.89 -5.10
N TYR A 246 12.93 7.79 -3.96
CA TYR A 246 13.63 7.87 -2.68
C TYR A 246 14.45 6.61 -2.35
N SER A 247 14.15 5.45 -2.97
CA SER A 247 14.94 4.24 -2.79
C SER A 247 16.43 4.43 -3.17
N LEU A 248 16.70 5.36 -4.10
CA LEU A 248 18.05 5.72 -4.56
C LEU A 248 18.82 6.59 -3.56
N LEU A 249 18.14 7.19 -2.58
CA LEU A 249 18.80 8.06 -1.60
C LEU A 249 19.76 7.25 -0.74
N PRO A 250 20.99 7.71 -0.49
CA PRO A 250 21.97 6.95 0.29
C PRO A 250 21.64 6.92 1.77
N GLN A 251 21.12 8.02 2.32
CA GLN A 251 20.91 8.19 3.75
C GLN A 251 19.50 7.73 4.16
N PRO A 252 19.37 6.81 5.15
CA PRO A 252 18.07 6.36 5.65
C PRO A 252 17.19 7.50 6.18
N GLY A 253 17.77 8.52 6.80
CA GLY A 253 17.04 9.70 7.27
C GLY A 253 16.33 10.46 6.14
N HIS A 254 16.96 10.62 4.98
CA HIS A 254 16.33 11.25 3.82
C HIS A 254 15.20 10.38 3.25
N ARG A 255 15.36 9.04 3.26
CA ARG A 255 14.27 8.11 2.88
C ARG A 255 13.08 8.24 3.83
N LEU A 256 13.32 8.36 5.14
CA LEU A 256 12.26 8.56 6.12
C LEU A 256 11.47 9.86 5.89
N GLN A 257 12.14 10.97 5.53
CA GLN A 257 11.44 12.22 5.20
C GLN A 257 10.53 12.08 3.97
N PHE A 258 10.93 11.27 2.98
CA PHE A 258 10.03 10.92 1.87
C PHE A 258 8.88 10.01 2.30
N VAL A 259 9.12 9.05 3.21
CA VAL A 259 8.04 8.22 3.75
C VAL A 259 7.04 9.06 4.55
N GLU A 260 7.49 10.07 5.29
CA GLU A 260 6.63 11.06 5.95
C GLU A 260 5.78 11.84 4.94
N LEU A 261 6.36 12.25 3.81
CA LEU A 261 5.62 12.86 2.71
C LEU A 261 4.57 11.89 2.13
N VAL A 262 4.91 10.61 1.94
CA VAL A 262 3.96 9.60 1.47
C VAL A 262 2.80 9.42 2.46
N LEU A 263 3.07 9.42 3.77
CA LEU A 263 2.03 9.39 4.81
C LEU A 263 1.11 10.61 4.72
N GLU A 264 1.66 11.80 4.51
CA GLU A 264 0.86 13.02 4.30
C GLU A 264 -0.03 12.91 3.05
N ILE A 265 0.50 12.40 1.94
CA ILE A 265 -0.24 12.23 0.69
C ILE A 265 -1.36 11.19 0.83
N ILE A 266 -1.16 10.12 1.61
CA ILE A 266 -2.23 9.14 1.92
C ILE A 266 -3.34 9.82 2.72
N ASP A 267 -3.01 10.70 3.67
CA ASP A 267 -4.03 11.42 4.44
C ASP A 267 -4.78 12.46 3.59
N ASP A 268 -4.07 13.21 2.74
CA ASP A 268 -4.64 14.15 1.76
C ASP A 268 -5.66 13.43 0.86
N LEU A 269 -5.34 12.21 0.39
CA LEU A 269 -6.28 11.39 -0.38
C LEU A 269 -7.49 11.02 0.47
N ARG A 270 -7.30 10.51 1.70
CA ARG A 270 -8.38 10.11 2.59
C ARG A 270 -9.37 11.26 2.84
N VAL A 271 -8.86 12.47 3.05
CA VAL A 271 -9.68 13.68 3.20
C VAL A 271 -10.45 13.96 1.91
N SER A 272 -9.81 13.84 0.75
CA SER A 272 -10.45 14.06 -0.55
C SER A 272 -11.56 13.03 -0.83
N LEU A 273 -11.36 11.76 -0.46
CA LEU A 273 -12.40 10.72 -0.55
C LEU A 273 -13.60 11.03 0.34
N LEU A 274 -13.37 11.52 1.57
CA LEU A 274 -14.44 11.97 2.46
C LEU A 274 -15.23 13.15 1.87
N GLN A 275 -14.55 14.09 1.21
CA GLN A 275 -15.24 15.21 0.54
C GLN A 275 -16.12 14.72 -0.62
N VAL A 276 -15.67 13.73 -1.39
CA VAL A 276 -16.47 13.10 -2.45
C VAL A 276 -17.72 12.47 -1.85
N LEU A 277 -17.58 11.68 -0.78
CA LEU A 277 -18.70 11.03 -0.09
C LEU A 277 -19.70 12.06 0.45
N HIS A 278 -19.24 13.11 1.12
CA HIS A 278 -20.11 14.19 1.61
C HIS A 278 -20.79 14.97 0.48
N SER A 279 -20.35 14.92 -0.78
CA SER A 279 -21.06 15.61 -1.85
C SER A 279 -22.34 14.88 -2.31
N GLU A 280 -22.52 13.62 -1.91
CA GLU A 280 -23.58 12.74 -2.43
C GLU A 280 -24.50 12.26 -1.30
N HIS A 281 -25.66 12.91 -1.12
CA HIS A 281 -26.48 12.79 0.11
C HIS A 281 -27.74 11.90 0.02
N ASN A 282 -28.09 11.37 -1.15
CA ASN A 282 -29.46 10.90 -1.37
C ASN A 282 -29.64 9.38 -1.49
N ASP A 283 -28.60 8.63 -1.89
CA ASP A 283 -28.67 7.17 -2.05
C ASP A 283 -27.27 6.53 -1.97
N PRO A 284 -26.89 5.89 -0.84
CA PRO A 284 -25.59 5.26 -0.67
C PRO A 284 -25.26 4.27 -1.78
N LEU A 285 -26.22 3.50 -2.29
CA LEU A 285 -25.94 2.44 -3.25
C LEU A 285 -25.79 2.96 -4.68
N ASN A 286 -26.55 3.98 -5.06
CA ASN A 286 -26.49 4.58 -6.39
C ASN A 286 -25.57 5.82 -6.48
N SER A 287 -24.91 6.15 -5.37
CA SER A 287 -23.79 7.11 -5.29
C SER A 287 -22.46 6.47 -5.72
N LYS A 288 -21.37 7.24 -5.58
CA LYS A 288 -19.97 6.83 -5.70
C LYS A 288 -19.46 6.03 -4.49
N LEU A 289 -20.27 5.87 -3.44
CA LEU A 289 -19.84 5.18 -2.22
C LEU A 289 -19.26 3.77 -2.50
N PRO A 290 -19.89 2.89 -3.31
CA PRO A 290 -19.30 1.59 -3.63
C PRO A 290 -17.92 1.68 -4.30
N GLN A 291 -17.73 2.65 -5.21
CA GLN A 291 -16.48 2.88 -5.91
C GLN A 291 -15.40 3.44 -4.97
N VAL A 292 -15.77 4.38 -4.08
CA VAL A 292 -14.88 4.88 -3.03
C VAL A 292 -14.50 3.77 -2.06
N LEU A 293 -15.44 2.91 -1.69
CA LEU A 293 -15.19 1.76 -0.82
C LEU A 293 -14.19 0.78 -1.47
N ASN A 294 -14.35 0.42 -2.75
CA ASN A 294 -13.36 -0.37 -3.47
C ASN A 294 -11.99 0.32 -3.51
N THR A 295 -11.97 1.64 -3.76
CA THR A 295 -10.74 2.44 -3.78
C THR A 295 -9.98 2.34 -2.46
N VAL A 296 -10.68 2.58 -1.34
CA VAL A 296 -10.10 2.50 0.02
C VAL A 296 -9.58 1.10 0.30
N HIS A 297 -10.33 0.06 -0.08
CA HIS A 297 -9.95 -1.33 0.12
C HIS A 297 -8.64 -1.69 -0.58
N HIS A 298 -8.51 -1.36 -1.86
CA HIS A 298 -7.31 -1.64 -2.64
C HIS A 298 -6.10 -0.89 -2.13
N ILE A 299 -6.26 0.40 -1.82
CA ILE A 299 -5.19 1.22 -1.27
C ILE A 299 -4.73 0.67 0.08
N ARG A 300 -5.66 0.27 0.95
CA ARG A 300 -5.31 -0.33 2.24
C ARG A 300 -4.50 -1.61 2.07
N ILE A 301 -4.94 -2.53 1.22
CA ILE A 301 -4.23 -3.80 0.97
C ILE A 301 -2.83 -3.53 0.40
N ALA A 302 -2.71 -2.61 -0.56
CA ALA A 302 -1.42 -2.28 -1.15
C ALA A 302 -0.46 -1.63 -0.13
N ILE A 303 -0.95 -0.73 0.73
CA ILE A 303 -0.14 -0.12 1.79
C ILE A 303 0.25 -1.17 2.85
N GLU A 304 -0.64 -2.10 3.19
CA GLU A 304 -0.35 -3.18 4.14
C GLU A 304 0.79 -4.09 3.61
N GLN A 305 0.75 -4.43 2.32
CA GLN A 305 1.85 -5.15 1.66
C GLN A 305 3.13 -4.33 1.61
N TYR A 306 3.02 -3.02 1.40
CA TYR A 306 4.17 -2.12 1.34
C TYR A 306 4.85 -1.95 2.72
N ASP A 307 4.07 -1.79 3.79
CA ASP A 307 4.56 -1.70 5.18
C ASP A 307 5.28 -3.00 5.61
N ALA A 308 4.81 -4.15 5.11
CA ALA A 308 5.45 -5.45 5.30
C ALA A 308 6.70 -5.68 4.44
N SER A 309 7.07 -4.76 3.55
CA SER A 309 8.22 -4.94 2.66
C SER A 309 9.56 -4.82 3.41
N PRO A 310 10.62 -5.56 3.00
CA PRO A 310 11.93 -5.49 3.67
C PRO A 310 12.50 -4.07 3.73
N ALA A 311 12.26 -3.26 2.69
CA ALA A 311 12.75 -1.89 2.63
C ALA A 311 12.14 -1.02 3.74
N ILE A 312 10.82 -1.11 3.96
CA ILE A 312 10.12 -0.35 4.99
C ILE A 312 10.42 -0.89 6.39
N LEU A 313 10.50 -2.21 6.56
CA LEU A 313 10.88 -2.81 7.84
C LEU A 313 12.29 -2.37 8.29
N LEU A 314 13.26 -2.31 7.37
CA LEU A 314 14.60 -1.79 7.66
C LEU A 314 14.58 -0.29 8.02
N LEU A 315 13.77 0.51 7.33
CA LEU A 315 13.60 1.92 7.66
C LEU A 315 12.92 2.13 9.02
N ASN A 316 11.93 1.30 9.37
CA ASN A 316 11.28 1.36 10.68
C ASN A 316 12.28 1.01 11.78
N HIS A 317 13.09 -0.03 11.57
CA HIS A 317 14.15 -0.39 12.51
C HIS A 317 15.14 0.75 12.72
N TYR A 318 15.59 1.40 11.64
CA TYR A 318 16.46 2.58 11.73
C TYR A 318 15.79 3.74 12.49
N ARG A 319 14.52 4.03 12.19
CA ARG A 319 13.73 5.07 12.88
C ARG A 319 13.66 4.81 14.39
N THR A 320 13.37 3.58 14.80
CA THR A 320 13.28 3.20 16.21
C THR A 320 14.62 3.35 16.91
N GLN A 321 15.71 2.86 16.31
CA GLN A 321 17.06 3.02 16.88
C GLN A 321 17.44 4.50 17.05
N PHE A 322 17.18 5.32 16.03
CA PHE A 322 17.49 6.75 16.06
C PHE A 322 16.71 7.49 17.15
N ASN A 323 15.42 7.15 17.31
CA ASN A 323 14.57 7.74 18.35
C ASN A 323 15.03 7.36 19.77
N VAL A 324 15.49 6.13 19.98
CA VAL A 324 16.07 5.69 21.27
C VAL A 324 17.31 6.50 21.61
N LEU A 325 18.25 6.61 20.68
CA LEU A 325 19.48 7.38 20.88
C LEU A 325 19.18 8.85 21.17
N SER A 326 18.22 9.44 20.44
CA SER A 326 17.80 10.83 20.66
C SER A 326 17.14 11.05 22.03
N ALA A 327 16.38 10.06 22.52
CA ALA A 327 15.73 10.12 23.83
C ALA A 327 16.72 9.96 25.00
N GLU A 328 17.77 9.16 24.81
CA GLU A 328 18.88 9.01 25.76
C GLU A 328 19.66 10.32 25.93
N ASP A 329 19.97 11.00 24.82
CA ASP A 329 20.63 12.31 24.83
C ASP A 329 19.76 13.41 25.47
N SER A 330 18.43 13.29 25.36
CA SER A 330 17.46 14.22 25.94
C SER A 330 17.22 14.03 27.44
N GLY A 331 17.88 13.04 28.09
CA GLY A 331 17.74 12.76 29.52
C GLY A 331 16.38 12.15 29.92
N ASN A 332 15.55 11.74 28.96
CA ASN A 332 14.20 11.26 29.22
C ASN A 332 14.21 9.74 29.49
N LYS A 333 14.76 9.35 30.64
CA LYS A 333 14.80 7.94 31.08
C LYS A 333 13.43 7.50 31.57
N SER A 334 12.55 7.05 30.67
CA SER A 334 11.32 6.34 31.03
C SER A 334 11.11 5.08 30.20
N ARG A 335 11.24 3.96 30.91
CA ARG A 335 10.65 2.61 30.81
C ARG A 335 10.56 1.89 29.46
N ALA A 336 11.06 0.64 29.51
CA ALA A 336 11.12 -0.41 28.48
C ALA A 336 12.07 -0.09 27.33
N ASN A 337 12.91 -1.07 26.97
CA ASN A 337 13.74 -1.00 25.77
C ASN A 337 12.77 -1.06 24.58
N PRO A 338 12.64 -0.03 23.72
CA PRO A 338 11.68 -0.06 22.60
C PRO A 338 11.98 -1.14 21.55
N LEU A 339 13.10 -1.84 21.72
CA LEU A 339 13.51 -3.02 20.97
C LEU A 339 12.81 -4.31 21.44
N ASP A 340 12.23 -4.33 22.64
CA ASP A 340 11.53 -5.49 23.22
C ASP A 340 10.03 -5.51 22.89
N GLU A 341 9.45 -4.37 22.48
CA GLU A 341 8.08 -4.28 21.96
C GLU A 341 8.08 -4.42 20.43
N PRO A 342 7.09 -5.12 19.82
CA PRO A 342 6.98 -5.19 18.38
C PRO A 342 6.80 -3.77 17.84
N ALA A 343 7.81 -3.26 17.13
CA ALA A 343 7.79 -1.93 16.56
C ALA A 343 6.54 -1.78 15.68
N GLU A 344 5.65 -0.85 16.05
CA GLU A 344 4.47 -0.53 15.28
C GLU A 344 4.91 -0.11 13.85
N GLY A 345 4.21 -0.62 12.83
CA GLY A 345 4.50 -0.34 11.43
C GLY A 345 4.50 1.16 11.13
N ILE A 346 5.29 1.62 10.16
CA ILE A 346 5.37 3.06 9.83
C ILE A 346 4.00 3.55 9.34
N PHE A 347 3.27 2.71 8.61
CA PHE A 347 1.98 3.04 8.03
C PHE A 347 0.77 2.67 8.91
N GLN A 348 0.99 2.13 10.11
CA GLN A 348 -0.09 1.55 10.93
C GLN A 348 -1.22 2.55 11.26
N SER A 349 -0.87 3.81 11.55
CA SER A 349 -1.87 4.85 11.80
C SER A 349 -2.75 5.14 10.57
N SER A 350 -2.14 5.20 9.38
CA SER A 350 -2.86 5.39 8.11
C SER A 350 -3.71 4.18 7.76
N LEU A 351 -3.19 2.97 7.96
CA LEU A 351 -3.94 1.71 7.79
C LEU A 351 -5.16 1.65 8.72
N ALA A 352 -5.00 2.04 9.98
CA ALA A 352 -6.12 2.11 10.93
C ALA A 352 -7.18 3.14 10.51
N LEU A 353 -6.78 4.30 10.00
CA LEU A 353 -7.71 5.32 9.47
C LEU A 353 -8.47 4.83 8.23
N LEU A 354 -7.77 4.22 7.27
CA LEU A 354 -8.38 3.63 6.07
C LEU A 354 -9.31 2.46 6.43
N GLY A 355 -8.91 1.60 7.38
CA GLY A 355 -9.72 0.50 7.87
C GLY A 355 -11.00 0.95 8.57
N ARG A 356 -10.94 2.04 9.36
CA ARG A 356 -12.13 2.67 9.95
C ARG A 356 -13.07 3.20 8.88
N LEU A 357 -12.54 3.88 7.86
CA LEU A 357 -13.35 4.39 6.74
C LEU A 357 -14.02 3.23 5.99
N GLU A 358 -13.29 2.17 5.63
CA GLU A 358 -13.87 0.98 4.97
C GLU A 358 -15.03 0.38 5.79
N SER A 359 -14.82 0.22 7.10
CA SER A 359 -15.83 -0.36 8.00
C SER A 359 -17.07 0.54 8.10
N GLN A 360 -16.89 1.85 8.13
CA GLN A 360 -17.99 2.83 8.16
C GLN A 360 -18.83 2.75 6.88
N LEU A 361 -18.19 2.75 5.70
CA LEU A 361 -18.90 2.68 4.42
C LEU A 361 -19.61 1.34 4.21
N LEU A 362 -19.00 0.23 4.64
CA LEU A 362 -19.67 -1.09 4.65
C LEU A 362 -20.91 -1.10 5.54
N THR A 363 -20.81 -0.49 6.73
CA THR A 363 -21.93 -0.39 7.66
C THR A 363 -23.04 0.48 7.08
N GLU A 364 -22.72 1.60 6.45
CA GLU A 364 -23.70 2.48 5.80
C GLU A 364 -24.46 1.77 4.67
N LEU A 365 -23.78 0.99 3.83
CA LEU A 365 -24.44 0.16 2.82
C LEU A 365 -25.36 -0.89 3.47
N CYS A 366 -24.93 -1.49 4.58
CA CYS A 366 -25.70 -2.51 5.27
C CYS A 366 -26.98 -1.91 5.89
N ASP A 367 -26.85 -0.75 6.52
CA ASP A 367 -27.96 -0.02 7.14
C ASP A 367 -28.96 0.45 6.08
N ASN A 368 -28.48 0.92 4.92
CA ASN A 368 -29.35 1.29 3.80
C ASN A 368 -30.17 0.09 3.28
N LEU A 369 -29.52 -1.06 3.06
CA LEU A 369 -30.18 -2.30 2.67
C LEU A 369 -31.21 -2.73 3.73
N MET A 370 -30.82 -2.73 5.00
CA MET A 370 -31.71 -3.12 6.09
C MET A 370 -32.89 -2.16 6.24
N MET A 371 -32.71 -0.86 5.98
CA MET A 371 -33.79 0.12 5.98
C MET A 371 -34.84 -0.23 4.93
N GLU A 372 -34.43 -0.60 3.72
CA GLU A 372 -35.37 -1.00 2.66
C GLU A 372 -36.10 -2.31 3.01
N VAL A 373 -35.36 -3.32 3.49
CA VAL A 373 -35.94 -4.60 3.94
C VAL A 373 -36.99 -4.35 5.04
N LYS A 374 -36.68 -3.53 6.04
CA LYS A 374 -37.61 -3.17 7.13
C LYS A 374 -38.80 -2.36 6.64
N ALA A 375 -38.63 -1.50 5.64
CA ALA A 375 -39.73 -0.74 5.06
C ALA A 375 -40.73 -1.67 4.34
N LYS A 376 -40.22 -2.65 3.59
CA LYS A 376 -41.01 -3.63 2.82
C LYS A 376 -41.58 -4.76 3.68
N SER A 377 -41.06 -5.00 4.87
CA SER A 377 -41.54 -6.03 5.82
C SER A 377 -42.79 -5.65 6.63
N ARG A 378 -43.29 -4.41 6.51
CA ARG A 378 -44.43 -3.91 7.30
C ARG A 378 -45.68 -4.82 7.26
N PRO A 379 -46.08 -5.40 6.12
CA PRO A 379 -47.21 -6.33 6.08
C PRO A 379 -46.91 -7.63 6.84
N TYR A 380 -45.75 -8.24 6.59
CA TYR A 380 -45.31 -9.48 7.25
C TYR A 380 -45.25 -9.37 8.78
N ARG A 381 -44.79 -8.22 9.29
CA ARG A 381 -44.73 -7.95 10.73
C ARG A 381 -46.10 -7.91 11.42
N LYS A 382 -47.17 -7.68 10.67
CA LYS A 382 -48.54 -7.53 11.18
C LYS A 382 -49.41 -8.77 10.92
N ASP A 383 -48.82 -9.85 10.43
CA ASP A 383 -49.55 -11.08 10.22
C ASP A 383 -50.10 -11.63 11.54
N LYS A 384 -51.26 -12.25 11.47
CA LYS A 384 -51.94 -12.83 12.64
C LYS A 384 -51.36 -14.22 12.94
N TRP A 385 -50.09 -14.27 13.34
CA TRP A 385 -49.34 -15.49 13.63
C TRP A 385 -50.03 -16.44 14.63
N TYR A 386 -50.77 -15.89 15.60
CA TYR A 386 -51.53 -16.66 16.59
C TYR A 386 -52.83 -17.28 16.04
N GLY A 387 -53.32 -16.80 14.90
CA GLY A 387 -54.59 -17.18 14.28
C GLY A 387 -54.44 -18.01 13.00
N MET A 388 -53.22 -18.40 12.64
CA MET A 388 -52.95 -19.24 11.47
C MET A 388 -53.44 -20.68 11.69
N SER A 389 -53.94 -21.29 10.64
CA SER A 389 -54.46 -22.66 10.59
C SER A 389 -53.49 -23.60 9.88
N GLU A 390 -53.75 -24.91 9.92
CA GLU A 390 -52.94 -25.89 9.16
C GLU A 390 -53.02 -25.69 7.64
N GLU A 391 -54.11 -25.07 7.15
CA GLU A 391 -54.28 -24.76 5.72
C GLU A 391 -53.34 -23.64 5.25
N ASP A 392 -52.88 -22.78 6.17
CA ASP A 392 -51.94 -21.69 5.88
C ASP A 392 -50.48 -22.20 5.77
N VAL A 393 -50.21 -23.45 6.18
CA VAL A 393 -48.88 -24.09 6.12
C VAL A 393 -48.65 -24.66 4.71
N ASP A 394 -48.63 -23.79 3.70
CA ASP A 394 -48.20 -24.18 2.36
C ASP A 394 -46.68 -24.17 2.26
N HIS A 395 -46.10 -25.35 2.13
CA HIS A 395 -44.67 -25.58 2.02
C HIS A 395 -44.05 -25.24 0.66
N SER A 396 -44.85 -24.92 -0.35
CA SER A 396 -44.44 -24.64 -1.72
C SER A 396 -44.30 -23.15 -2.04
N ILE A 397 -44.95 -22.28 -1.27
CA ILE A 397 -44.95 -20.83 -1.47
C ILE A 397 -44.41 -20.07 -0.27
N VAL A 398 -43.77 -18.93 -0.54
CA VAL A 398 -43.43 -17.95 0.49
C VAL A 398 -44.70 -17.22 0.92
N THR A 399 -44.76 -16.83 2.19
CA THR A 399 -45.90 -16.06 2.70
C THR A 399 -46.02 -14.73 1.94
N LEU A 400 -47.20 -14.46 1.37
CA LEU A 400 -47.44 -13.36 0.43
C LEU A 400 -47.09 -11.98 1.01
N SER A 401 -47.37 -11.78 2.30
CA SER A 401 -47.05 -10.56 3.06
C SER A 401 -45.53 -10.33 3.20
N GLY A 402 -44.72 -11.38 3.10
CA GLY A 402 -43.26 -11.37 3.17
C GLY A 402 -42.56 -11.22 1.82
N CYS A 403 -43.25 -11.47 0.69
CA CYS A 403 -42.65 -11.42 -0.66
C CYS A 403 -41.85 -10.14 -0.91
N GLY A 404 -42.40 -8.97 -0.59
CA GLY A 404 -41.75 -7.69 -0.83
C GLY A 404 -40.46 -7.50 -0.04
N MET A 405 -40.36 -8.08 1.16
CA MET A 405 -39.16 -8.04 1.99
C MET A 405 -38.06 -8.94 1.43
N TYR A 406 -38.41 -10.17 1.04
CA TYR A 406 -37.45 -11.12 0.45
C TYR A 406 -36.95 -10.66 -0.92
N GLN A 407 -37.83 -10.10 -1.75
CA GLN A 407 -37.46 -9.53 -3.04
C GLN A 407 -36.49 -8.35 -2.84
N ALA A 408 -36.81 -7.42 -1.95
CA ALA A 408 -35.92 -6.30 -1.64
C ALA A 408 -34.55 -6.77 -1.14
N LEU A 409 -34.51 -7.78 -0.27
CA LEU A 409 -33.26 -8.36 0.19
C LEU A 409 -32.44 -8.96 -0.97
N ALA A 410 -33.07 -9.76 -1.82
CA ALA A 410 -32.42 -10.42 -2.95
C ALA A 410 -31.86 -9.40 -3.96
N ASP A 411 -32.68 -8.40 -4.33
CA ASP A 411 -32.30 -7.37 -5.29
C ASP A 411 -31.14 -6.52 -4.76
N GLN A 412 -31.20 -6.12 -3.50
CA GLN A 412 -30.15 -5.31 -2.87
C GLN A 412 -28.84 -6.10 -2.70
N LEU A 413 -28.90 -7.36 -2.28
CA LEU A 413 -27.71 -8.22 -2.21
C LEU A 413 -27.07 -8.38 -3.59
N HIS A 414 -27.87 -8.62 -4.63
CA HIS A 414 -27.37 -8.74 -6.00
C HIS A 414 -26.75 -7.44 -6.51
N LEU A 415 -27.40 -6.30 -6.24
CA LEU A 415 -26.91 -4.99 -6.65
C LEU A 415 -25.60 -4.61 -5.97
N VAL A 416 -25.45 -4.90 -4.67
CA VAL A 416 -24.19 -4.68 -3.94
C VAL A 416 -23.10 -5.61 -4.45
N HIS A 417 -23.39 -6.90 -4.64
CA HIS A 417 -22.43 -7.88 -5.21
C HIS A 417 -21.85 -7.43 -6.54
N GLY A 418 -22.64 -6.78 -7.41
CA GLY A 418 -22.15 -6.24 -8.68
C GLY A 418 -21.23 -5.03 -8.57
N LYS A 419 -21.28 -4.29 -7.45
CA LYS A 419 -20.62 -2.99 -7.28
C LYS A 419 -19.37 -3.01 -6.41
N ILE A 420 -19.22 -3.98 -5.49
CA ILE A 420 -18.07 -4.08 -4.59
C ILE A 420 -17.23 -5.34 -4.85
N THR A 421 -15.99 -5.35 -4.38
CA THR A 421 -15.10 -6.52 -4.51
C THR A 421 -15.64 -7.74 -3.76
N GLU A 422 -15.29 -8.96 -4.20
CA GLU A 422 -15.75 -10.19 -3.55
C GLU A 422 -15.33 -10.29 -2.07
N LYS A 423 -14.14 -9.79 -1.72
CA LYS A 423 -13.66 -9.76 -0.33
C LYS A 423 -14.51 -8.85 0.56
N LEU A 424 -14.86 -7.67 0.06
CA LEU A 424 -15.76 -6.74 0.75
C LEU A 424 -17.16 -7.32 0.83
N PHE A 425 -17.66 -7.90 -0.26
CA PHE A 425 -18.97 -8.52 -0.32
C PHE A 425 -19.10 -9.69 0.68
N SER A 426 -18.07 -10.52 0.81
CA SER A 426 -18.02 -11.59 1.81
C SER A 426 -18.20 -11.10 3.24
N THR A 427 -17.70 -9.90 3.54
CA THR A 427 -17.87 -9.27 4.84
C THR A 427 -19.26 -8.64 4.96
N PHE A 428 -19.70 -7.96 3.91
CA PHE A 428 -21.00 -7.30 3.82
C PHE A 428 -22.18 -8.26 4.03
N TRP A 429 -22.26 -9.37 3.28
CA TRP A 429 -23.43 -10.25 3.39
C TRP A 429 -23.49 -10.94 4.76
N LYS A 430 -22.35 -11.17 5.43
CA LYS A 430 -22.32 -11.70 6.82
C LYS A 430 -22.89 -10.68 7.80
N MET A 431 -22.60 -9.40 7.62
CA MET A 431 -23.22 -8.32 8.41
C MET A 431 -24.73 -8.28 8.17
N VAL A 432 -25.17 -8.37 6.92
CA VAL A 432 -26.59 -8.43 6.55
C VAL A 432 -27.28 -9.64 7.19
N ALA A 433 -26.69 -10.84 7.10
CA ALA A 433 -27.25 -12.05 7.71
C ALA A 433 -27.43 -11.91 9.24
N ASN A 434 -26.44 -11.34 9.92
CA ASN A 434 -26.54 -11.05 11.35
C ASN A 434 -27.64 -10.02 11.66
N ASN A 435 -27.72 -8.93 10.90
CA ASN A 435 -28.74 -7.89 11.08
C ASN A 435 -30.15 -8.39 10.79
N ILE A 436 -30.31 -9.30 9.82
CA ILE A 436 -31.58 -9.99 9.56
C ILE A 436 -31.96 -10.90 10.71
N CYS A 437 -31.01 -11.68 11.25
CA CYS A 437 -31.29 -12.53 12.41
C CYS A 437 -31.80 -11.70 13.61
N LEU A 438 -31.16 -10.56 13.88
CA LEU A 438 -31.60 -9.63 14.92
C LEU A 438 -32.98 -9.03 14.60
N PHE A 439 -33.19 -8.59 13.37
CA PHE A 439 -34.49 -8.05 12.92
C PHE A 439 -35.63 -9.07 13.08
N PHE A 440 -35.45 -10.32 12.66
CA PHE A 440 -36.46 -11.37 12.81
C PHE A 440 -36.73 -11.69 14.28
N LEU A 441 -35.70 -11.71 15.12
CA LEU A 441 -35.89 -11.96 16.54
C LEU A 441 -36.65 -10.81 17.21
N ASP A 442 -36.18 -9.58 17.02
CA ASP A 442 -36.65 -8.42 17.78
C ASP A 442 -37.99 -7.88 17.26
N GLU A 443 -38.14 -7.70 15.94
CA GLU A 443 -39.31 -7.03 15.34
C GLU A 443 -40.38 -7.99 14.77
N ILE A 444 -40.12 -9.30 14.75
CA ILE A 444 -41.11 -10.32 14.32
C ILE A 444 -41.45 -11.24 15.48
N VAL A 445 -40.46 -11.96 16.03
CA VAL A 445 -40.71 -12.97 17.06
C VAL A 445 -41.12 -12.34 18.40
N LEU A 446 -40.37 -11.36 18.89
CA LEU A 446 -40.63 -10.77 20.21
C LEU A 446 -41.82 -9.79 20.22
N ASP A 447 -42.20 -9.24 19.07
CA ASP A 447 -43.34 -8.33 18.92
C ASP A 447 -44.67 -9.04 18.63
N ASN A 448 -44.66 -10.35 18.37
CA ASN A 448 -45.87 -11.13 18.05
C ASN A 448 -46.06 -12.34 18.97
N TYR A 449 -47.27 -12.93 18.92
CA TYR A 449 -47.59 -14.20 19.55
C TYR A 449 -47.87 -15.28 18.49
N PHE A 450 -47.43 -16.51 18.77
CA PHE A 450 -47.47 -17.62 17.83
C PHE A 450 -48.30 -18.79 18.36
N ASN A 451 -49.11 -19.39 17.50
CA ASN A 451 -49.60 -20.75 17.68
C ASN A 451 -48.66 -21.72 16.93
N ALA A 452 -48.88 -23.04 17.05
CA ALA A 452 -48.00 -24.02 16.41
C ALA A 452 -47.97 -23.91 14.86
N PRO A 453 -49.12 -23.79 14.15
CA PRO A 453 -49.11 -23.54 12.70
C PRO A 453 -48.38 -22.27 12.29
N GLY A 454 -48.56 -21.15 12.99
CA GLY A 454 -47.86 -19.89 12.71
C GLY A 454 -46.35 -20.00 12.94
N GLY A 455 -45.91 -20.76 13.94
CA GLY A 455 -44.52 -21.12 14.11
C GLY A 455 -43.96 -21.94 12.94
N GLN A 456 -44.74 -22.88 12.40
CA GLN A 456 -44.36 -23.67 11.22
C GLN A 456 -44.29 -22.83 9.94
N VAL A 457 -45.17 -21.85 9.76
CA VAL A 457 -45.10 -20.89 8.64
C VAL A 457 -43.80 -20.09 8.72
N LEU A 458 -43.46 -19.54 9.90
CA LEU A 458 -42.21 -18.80 10.09
C LEU A 458 -40.97 -19.69 9.88
N GLU A 459 -40.98 -20.92 10.40
CA GLU A 459 -39.89 -21.89 10.20
C GLU A 459 -39.71 -22.21 8.71
N LYS A 460 -40.80 -22.40 7.97
CA LYS A 460 -40.77 -22.60 6.52
C LYS A 460 -40.20 -21.36 5.81
N ASP A 461 -40.70 -20.18 6.12
CA ASP A 461 -40.26 -18.92 5.51
C ASP A 461 -38.76 -18.69 5.71
N VAL A 462 -38.24 -18.95 6.91
CA VAL A 462 -36.81 -18.84 7.21
C VAL A 462 -36.00 -19.92 6.50
N ASN A 463 -36.37 -21.20 6.64
CA ASN A 463 -35.53 -22.30 6.16
C ASN A 463 -35.59 -22.51 4.64
N LYS A 464 -36.74 -22.26 4.01
CA LYS A 464 -36.95 -22.53 2.57
C LYS A 464 -36.82 -21.29 1.68
N PHE A 465 -36.92 -20.09 2.24
CA PHE A 465 -36.88 -18.86 1.44
C PHE A 465 -35.77 -17.92 1.90
N LEU A 466 -35.68 -17.55 3.17
CA LEU A 466 -34.64 -16.62 3.63
C LEU A 466 -33.22 -17.18 3.47
N ILE A 467 -32.95 -18.36 4.06
CA ILE A 467 -31.61 -18.94 4.09
C ILE A 467 -31.10 -19.25 2.66
N PRO A 468 -31.90 -19.83 1.75
CA PRO A 468 -31.47 -20.08 0.38
C PRO A 468 -31.06 -18.82 -0.42
N LEU A 469 -31.56 -17.62 -0.08
CA LEU A 469 -31.09 -16.39 -0.74
C LEU A 469 -29.58 -16.17 -0.58
N PHE A 470 -28.99 -16.67 0.50
CA PHE A 470 -27.55 -16.56 0.76
C PHE A 470 -26.74 -17.72 0.15
N GLN A 471 -27.39 -18.76 -0.37
CA GLN A 471 -26.72 -19.92 -0.96
C GLN A 471 -25.93 -19.57 -2.23
N HIS A 472 -26.33 -18.50 -2.91
CA HIS A 472 -25.58 -17.94 -4.05
C HIS A 472 -24.20 -17.41 -3.66
N TYR A 473 -23.97 -17.11 -2.38
CA TYR A 473 -22.78 -16.42 -1.87
C TYR A 473 -22.00 -17.23 -0.82
N CYS A 474 -22.58 -18.34 -0.36
CA CYS A 474 -21.99 -19.21 0.66
C CYS A 474 -22.50 -20.64 0.49
N GLU A 475 -21.62 -21.63 0.59
CA GLU A 475 -22.00 -23.05 0.50
C GLU A 475 -22.93 -23.50 1.65
N VAL A 476 -22.73 -22.95 2.86
CA VAL A 476 -23.43 -23.39 4.07
C VAL A 476 -24.05 -22.20 4.84
N PRO A 477 -25.06 -21.53 4.26
CA PRO A 477 -25.64 -20.32 4.84
C PRO A 477 -26.31 -20.57 6.20
N GLY A 478 -26.84 -21.79 6.44
CA GLY A 478 -27.52 -22.15 7.69
C GLY A 478 -26.71 -21.90 8.96
N THR A 479 -25.37 -21.97 8.89
CA THR A 479 -24.48 -21.68 10.04
C THR A 479 -24.65 -20.25 10.57
N TYR A 480 -24.88 -19.28 9.69
CA TYR A 480 -25.07 -17.87 10.05
C TYR A 480 -26.47 -17.58 10.61
N PHE A 481 -27.44 -18.46 10.32
CA PHE A 481 -28.82 -18.36 10.79
C PHE A 481 -29.14 -19.34 11.92
N ALA A 482 -28.16 -20.07 12.45
CA ALA A 482 -28.38 -21.17 13.41
C ALA A 482 -29.24 -20.76 14.63
N LYS A 483 -29.00 -19.57 15.18
CA LYS A 483 -29.81 -19.01 16.28
C LYS A 483 -31.27 -18.82 15.87
N LEU A 484 -31.51 -18.26 14.69
CA LEU A 484 -32.87 -18.04 14.17
C LEU A 484 -33.56 -19.37 13.84
N GLN A 485 -32.83 -20.34 13.30
CA GLN A 485 -33.36 -21.68 13.03
C GLN A 485 -33.78 -22.39 14.33
N GLU A 486 -32.99 -22.31 15.40
CA GLU A 486 -33.36 -22.84 16.71
C GLU A 486 -34.64 -22.16 17.24
N VAL A 487 -34.73 -20.82 17.16
CA VAL A 487 -35.94 -20.07 17.54
C VAL A 487 -37.16 -20.54 16.77
N CYS A 488 -37.07 -20.64 15.44
CA CYS A 488 -38.18 -21.06 14.60
C CYS A 488 -38.63 -22.49 14.93
N ARG A 489 -37.68 -23.41 15.13
CA ARG A 489 -37.97 -24.80 15.50
C ARG A 489 -38.76 -24.88 16.81
N ILE A 490 -38.40 -24.06 17.81
CA ILE A 490 -39.12 -24.00 19.10
C ILE A 490 -40.55 -23.47 18.93
N LEU A 491 -40.74 -22.45 18.09
CA LEU A 491 -42.07 -21.89 17.81
C LEU A 491 -42.95 -22.86 17.02
N ALA A 492 -42.36 -23.69 16.15
CA ALA A 492 -43.06 -24.66 15.32
C ALA A 492 -43.49 -25.96 16.05
N LEU A 493 -43.03 -26.18 17.29
CA LEU A 493 -43.37 -27.40 18.03
C LEU A 493 -44.88 -27.56 18.22
N PRO A 494 -45.46 -28.75 17.98
CA PRO A 494 -46.90 -28.98 18.13
C PRO A 494 -47.39 -28.75 19.56
N THR A 495 -46.65 -29.26 20.55
CA THR A 495 -46.96 -29.09 21.98
C THR A 495 -45.68 -28.92 22.79
N LEU A 496 -45.76 -28.13 23.86
CA LEU A 496 -44.70 -28.03 24.86
C LEU A 496 -45.08 -28.81 26.13
N SER A 497 -44.12 -29.50 26.73
CA SER A 497 -44.32 -30.22 27.99
C SER A 497 -44.58 -29.25 29.16
N HIS A 498 -45.30 -29.71 30.18
CA HIS A 498 -45.62 -28.88 31.35
C HIS A 498 -44.37 -28.37 32.10
N SER A 499 -43.29 -29.14 32.11
CA SER A 499 -42.00 -28.75 32.69
C SER A 499 -41.37 -27.57 31.94
N VAL A 500 -41.39 -27.59 30.60
CA VAL A 500 -40.89 -26.50 29.75
C VAL A 500 -41.72 -25.23 29.94
N LYS A 501 -43.06 -25.35 29.97
CA LYS A 501 -43.96 -24.19 30.22
C LYS A 501 -43.69 -23.55 31.57
N ARG A 502 -43.56 -24.36 32.63
CA ARG A 502 -43.26 -23.87 33.99
C ARG A 502 -41.88 -23.22 34.07
N ALA A 503 -40.85 -23.86 33.52
CA ALA A 503 -39.48 -23.33 33.55
C ALA A 503 -39.38 -21.98 32.82
N ALA A 504 -40.06 -21.83 31.67
CA ALA A 504 -40.13 -20.57 30.92
C ALA A 504 -40.82 -19.45 31.72
N LEU A 505 -41.96 -19.74 32.37
CA LEU A 505 -42.71 -18.77 33.19
C LEU A 505 -41.97 -18.37 34.48
N CYS A 506 -41.18 -19.28 35.06
CA CYS A 506 -40.36 -19.00 36.23
C CYS A 506 -39.02 -18.33 35.90
N GLY A 507 -38.71 -18.07 34.62
CA GLY A 507 -37.45 -17.46 34.18
C GLY A 507 -36.22 -18.35 34.38
N SER A 508 -36.40 -19.66 34.57
CA SER A 508 -35.33 -20.60 34.91
C SER A 508 -34.69 -21.18 33.65
N GLY A 509 -33.75 -20.43 33.06
CA GLY A 509 -33.10 -20.81 31.79
C GLY A 509 -32.33 -22.14 31.83
N LYS A 510 -31.78 -22.54 32.99
CA LYS A 510 -31.06 -23.82 33.15
C LYS A 510 -32.01 -25.02 33.17
N GLU A 511 -33.13 -24.91 33.89
CA GLU A 511 -34.16 -25.95 33.91
C GLU A 511 -34.87 -26.07 32.56
N LEU A 512 -35.00 -24.95 31.84
CA LEU A 512 -35.59 -24.91 30.51
C LEU A 512 -34.73 -25.66 29.48
N LEU A 513 -33.42 -25.44 29.48
CA LEU A 513 -32.48 -26.16 28.60
C LEU A 513 -32.42 -27.66 28.90
N ALA A 514 -32.60 -28.06 30.16
CA ALA A 514 -32.64 -29.46 30.56
C ALA A 514 -33.98 -30.16 30.23
N ALA A 515 -35.08 -29.40 30.14
CA ALA A 515 -36.42 -29.91 29.89
C ALA A 515 -36.80 -29.97 28.40
N LEU A 516 -36.02 -29.35 27.52
CA LEU A 516 -36.20 -29.39 26.07
C LEU A 516 -35.43 -30.57 25.47
N ASP A 517 -36.14 -31.51 24.84
CA ASP A 517 -35.54 -32.66 24.12
C ASP A 517 -34.89 -32.28 22.78
N ILE A 518 -34.52 -31.01 22.60
CA ILE A 518 -33.92 -30.47 21.37
C ILE A 518 -32.51 -29.98 21.71
N PRO A 519 -31.48 -30.38 20.95
CA PRO A 519 -30.14 -29.83 21.13
C PRO A 519 -30.15 -28.36 20.71
N LEU A 520 -30.12 -27.47 21.70
CA LEU A 520 -29.94 -26.03 21.53
C LEU A 520 -28.48 -25.70 21.83
N VAL A 521 -27.76 -25.24 20.82
CA VAL A 521 -26.32 -24.96 20.92
C VAL A 521 -26.06 -23.45 20.95
N HIS A 522 -26.97 -22.63 20.41
CA HIS A 522 -26.68 -21.21 20.13
C HIS A 522 -27.54 -20.22 20.94
N LEU A 523 -28.65 -20.66 21.54
CA LEU A 523 -29.52 -19.84 22.40
C LEU A 523 -29.15 -19.92 23.89
N SER A 524 -29.00 -18.76 24.53
CA SER A 524 -28.91 -18.66 25.99
C SER A 524 -30.27 -18.95 26.65
N GLY A 525 -30.26 -19.59 27.82
CA GLY A 525 -31.49 -19.92 28.55
C GLY A 525 -32.42 -18.75 28.84
N GLU A 526 -31.91 -17.54 29.08
CA GLU A 526 -32.75 -16.34 29.32
C GLU A 526 -33.51 -15.90 28.07
N LYS A 527 -32.82 -15.77 26.94
CA LYS A 527 -33.45 -15.45 25.64
C LYS A 527 -34.48 -16.51 25.23
N LEU A 528 -34.19 -17.77 25.54
CA LEU A 528 -35.08 -18.89 25.29
C LEU A 528 -36.39 -18.79 26.09
N CYS A 529 -36.34 -18.39 27.37
CA CYS A 529 -37.52 -18.10 28.17
C CYS A 529 -38.41 -17.06 27.48
N THR A 530 -37.84 -15.93 27.07
CA THR A 530 -38.58 -14.86 26.38
C THR A 530 -39.22 -15.34 25.08
N VAL A 531 -38.52 -16.12 24.26
CA VAL A 531 -39.08 -16.66 23.00
C VAL A 531 -40.24 -17.61 23.29
N ILE A 532 -40.10 -18.51 24.26
CA ILE A 532 -41.16 -19.48 24.59
C ILE A 532 -42.41 -18.79 25.16
N THR A 533 -42.26 -17.69 25.89
CA THR A 533 -43.41 -16.90 26.38
C THR A 533 -44.21 -16.24 25.27
N ARG A 534 -43.69 -16.17 24.04
CA ARG A 534 -44.43 -15.70 22.85
C ARG A 534 -45.34 -16.77 22.25
N ARG A 535 -45.32 -18.00 22.76
CA ARG A 535 -46.30 -19.01 22.36
C ARG A 535 -47.60 -18.88 23.15
N VAL A 536 -48.70 -18.90 22.41
CA VAL A 536 -50.06 -18.79 22.93
C VAL A 536 -50.37 -19.86 23.98
N ASP A 537 -49.86 -21.08 23.80
CA ASP A 537 -50.13 -22.21 24.69
C ASP A 537 -49.34 -22.16 26.01
N VAL A 538 -48.48 -21.16 26.20
CA VAL A 538 -47.68 -20.91 27.40
C VAL A 538 -48.21 -19.74 28.22
N VAL A 539 -48.66 -18.67 27.57
CA VAL A 539 -49.25 -17.49 28.22
C VAL A 539 -50.65 -17.23 27.67
N PRO A 540 -51.68 -18.00 28.09
CA PRO A 540 -53.04 -17.86 27.55
C PRO A 540 -53.73 -16.55 27.99
N SER A 541 -53.21 -15.88 29.03
CA SER A 541 -53.86 -14.76 29.73
C SER A 541 -53.63 -13.38 29.10
N LEU A 542 -53.02 -13.30 27.91
CA LEU A 542 -52.74 -12.06 27.18
C LEU A 542 -53.50 -11.93 25.84
N MET A 543 -54.45 -12.84 25.58
CA MET A 543 -55.40 -12.72 24.46
C MET A 543 -56.68 -12.00 24.84
#